data_AF-A0A645AEK0-F1
#
_entry.id   AF-A0A645AEK0-F1
#
_cell.length_a   1.000
_cell.length_b   1.000
_cell.length_c   1.000
_cell.angle_alpha   90.00
_cell.angle_beta   90.00
_cell.angle_gamma   90.00
#
_symmetry.space_group_name_H-M   'P 1'
#
loop_
_entity.id
_entity.type
_entity.pdbx_description
1 polymer ?
#
loop_
_entity_poly.entity_id
_entity_poly.type
_entity_poly.pdbx_seq_one_letter_code
_entity_poly.pdbx_strand_id
1 'polypeptide(L)'
;MIYLRRPSERANNPFTNRFFFPLVSTSFIILLQIILYAFFYLVTYSQASISVLSIMLSIMIADVIYIILDTVANRSFRHILKASLHYFFVSMLVVLVIAPVNLTKGFGFVTNVPTGIDYVEVIYDDNLSLMLSYSKSDQYFYHDSYQMTMKFTEDDDIALITSLHQLIIDNYYDFDYNANNFNANYANIEDEYHLNTFDGLDYSGTTYISFTYHLQNGLIVSRNYNVNYNWLASLMTLYQKPTVEQYRIPLALYYDQADSIDSIQLIDKLKLTGTDVNADFNLDAFTEAYRLDYQNLPADGLLSTDYVYYGRLSANLCKYQSKESTYCTTDYLDIDSRFTRTLAYLNSIGMTFPESDYNVKARIIFPETDEAFYGFQIANPDYYSYSTEQLYNYTELSSEQLQAVIPYLLPYGLTAEPTLLFCVSSDNSSSTFLIDPQHEDEVRTLLTDNIIKQNNDIYNIIYGYELNED
;
A
#
# COMPACT_ATOMS: atom_id res chain seq x y z
N MET A 1 44.15 50.05 -56.21
CA MET A 1 44.93 49.14 -55.34
C MET A 1 43.99 48.58 -54.29
N ILE A 2 43.45 47.38 -54.54
CA ILE A 2 42.60 46.66 -53.58
C ILE A 2 43.53 45.72 -52.83
N TYR A 3 43.84 46.05 -51.58
CA TYR A 3 44.60 45.19 -50.68
C TYR A 3 43.67 44.06 -50.20
N LEU A 4 43.59 42.97 -50.94
CA LEU A 4 42.93 41.73 -50.50
C LEU A 4 43.78 41.15 -49.35
N ARG A 5 43.30 41.31 -48.12
CA ARG A 5 43.87 40.68 -46.91
C ARG A 5 44.05 39.17 -47.12
N ARG A 6 45.22 38.64 -46.77
CA ARG A 6 45.59 37.22 -46.98
C ARG A 6 44.73 36.27 -46.12
N PRO A 7 44.40 35.05 -46.59
CA PRO A 7 43.69 34.03 -45.82
C PRO A 7 44.34 33.67 -44.48
N SER A 8 45.66 33.86 -44.36
CA SER A 8 46.40 33.70 -43.11
C SER A 8 45.97 34.66 -42.00
N GLU A 9 45.37 35.81 -42.34
CA GLU A 9 44.83 36.77 -41.36
C GLU A 9 43.42 36.40 -40.88
N ARG A 10 42.73 35.47 -41.57
CA ARG A 10 41.44 34.91 -41.10
C ARG A 10 41.61 33.77 -40.08
N ALA A 11 42.84 33.31 -39.83
CA ALA A 11 43.13 32.25 -38.87
C ALA A 11 42.79 32.62 -37.41
N ASN A 12 42.70 33.93 -37.12
CA ASN A 12 42.36 34.48 -35.80
C ASN A 12 40.91 34.95 -35.65
N ASN A 13 40.07 34.82 -36.69
CA ASN A 13 38.65 35.12 -36.54
C ASN A 13 37.92 33.85 -36.07
N PRO A 14 37.10 33.93 -35.00
CA PRO A 14 36.36 32.77 -34.49
C PRO A 14 35.51 32.18 -35.61
N PHE A 15 35.42 30.85 -35.65
CA PHE A 15 34.82 30.08 -36.76
C PHE A 15 33.29 30.25 -36.85
N THR A 16 32.69 31.05 -35.97
CA THR A 16 31.27 31.08 -35.70
C THR A 16 30.72 32.49 -35.60
N ASN A 17 29.46 32.65 -36.01
CA ASN A 17 28.70 33.88 -35.88
C ASN A 17 28.79 34.41 -34.43
N ARG A 18 29.15 35.70 -34.29
CA ARG A 18 29.40 36.41 -33.02
C ARG A 18 28.29 36.27 -31.98
N PHE A 19 27.07 35.95 -32.40
CA PHE A 19 25.91 35.78 -31.51
C PHE A 19 25.45 34.34 -31.36
N PHE A 20 25.60 33.52 -32.40
CA PHE A 20 25.05 32.15 -32.41
C PHE A 20 25.80 31.22 -31.45
N PHE A 21 27.14 31.21 -31.52
CA PHE A 21 27.93 30.29 -30.71
C PHE A 21 27.84 30.59 -29.21
N PRO A 22 27.95 31.86 -28.73
CA PRO A 22 27.75 32.18 -27.32
C PRO A 22 26.35 31.81 -26.83
N LEU A 23 25.31 32.05 -27.63
CA LEU A 23 23.94 31.73 -27.23
C LEU A 23 23.71 30.23 -27.07
N VAL A 24 24.22 29.43 -28.02
CA VAL A 24 24.11 27.96 -27.97
C VAL A 24 24.97 27.38 -26.84
N SER A 25 26.21 27.85 -26.66
CA SER A 25 27.10 27.35 -25.60
C SER A 25 26.57 27.72 -24.21
N THR A 26 26.05 28.93 -24.00
CA THR A 26 25.44 29.34 -22.74
C THR A 26 24.16 28.55 -22.45
N SER A 27 23.28 28.33 -23.44
CA SER A 27 22.05 27.54 -23.25
C SER A 27 22.36 26.07 -22.92
N PHE A 28 23.34 25.49 -23.63
CA PHE A 28 23.82 24.13 -23.36
C PHE A 28 24.38 24.01 -21.93
N ILE A 29 25.18 24.98 -21.50
CA ILE A 29 25.80 24.97 -20.18
C ILE A 29 24.79 25.19 -19.05
N ILE A 30 23.76 26.02 -19.26
CA ILE A 30 22.63 26.15 -18.32
C ILE A 30 21.93 24.79 -18.14
N LEU A 31 21.58 24.13 -19.24
CA LEU A 31 20.90 22.84 -19.21
C LEU A 31 21.78 21.75 -18.58
N LEU A 32 23.07 21.74 -18.93
CA LEU A 32 24.04 20.83 -18.34
C LEU A 32 24.19 21.05 -16.83
N GLN A 33 24.25 22.30 -16.37
CA GLN A 33 24.34 22.63 -14.95
C GLN A 33 23.10 22.16 -14.18
N ILE A 34 21.90 22.31 -14.75
CA ILE A 34 20.65 21.79 -14.15
C ILE A 34 20.72 20.26 -14.04
N ILE A 35 21.14 19.56 -15.09
CA ILE A 35 21.27 18.10 -15.10
C ILE A 35 22.31 17.63 -14.08
N LEU A 36 23.48 18.27 -14.04
CA LEU A 36 24.54 17.96 -13.10
C LEU A 36 24.08 18.22 -11.66
N TYR A 37 23.37 19.32 -11.41
CA TYR A 37 22.79 19.58 -10.10
C TYR A 37 21.80 18.49 -9.70
N ALA A 38 20.87 18.09 -10.59
CA ALA A 38 19.94 17.00 -10.31
C ALA A 38 20.67 15.68 -10.04
N PHE A 39 21.70 15.35 -10.83
CA PHE A 39 22.51 14.16 -10.63
C PHE A 39 23.25 14.16 -9.29
N PHE A 40 23.94 15.26 -8.94
CA PHE A 40 24.64 15.36 -7.66
C PHE A 40 23.68 15.51 -6.48
N TYR A 41 22.49 16.06 -6.68
CA TYR A 41 21.47 16.06 -5.63
C TYR A 41 21.03 14.63 -5.30
N LEU A 42 20.82 13.78 -6.32
CA LEU A 42 20.52 12.36 -6.15
C LEU A 42 21.68 11.58 -5.48
N VAL A 43 22.93 11.86 -5.86
CA VAL A 43 24.10 11.09 -5.39
C VAL A 43 24.62 11.54 -4.02
N THR A 44 24.59 12.83 -3.72
CA THR A 44 25.26 13.42 -2.53
C THR A 44 24.34 13.66 -1.34
N TYR A 45 23.14 13.09 -1.42
CA TYR A 45 21.99 13.23 -0.52
C TYR A 45 22.27 13.89 0.84
N SER A 46 21.76 15.11 1.00
CA SER A 46 21.77 15.85 2.27
C SER A 46 20.34 16.30 2.57
N GLN A 47 19.90 15.97 3.79
CA GLN A 47 18.53 16.13 4.29
C GLN A 47 17.92 17.49 3.95
N ALA A 48 16.72 17.44 3.36
CA ALA A 48 15.71 18.49 3.17
C ALA A 48 16.11 19.85 2.57
N SER A 49 17.40 20.13 2.38
CA SER A 49 17.95 21.44 2.08
C SER A 49 18.78 21.43 0.79
N ILE A 50 19.01 22.62 0.25
CA ILE A 50 19.88 22.79 -0.91
C ILE A 50 21.29 22.33 -0.53
N SER A 51 21.72 21.17 -1.06
CA SER A 51 23.09 20.69 -0.88
C SER A 51 24.08 21.66 -1.55
N VAL A 52 24.78 22.43 -0.72
CA VAL A 52 25.84 23.35 -1.16
C VAL A 52 26.91 22.60 -1.94
N LEU A 53 27.22 21.36 -1.53
CA LEU A 53 28.19 20.52 -2.21
C LEU A 53 27.72 20.12 -3.61
N SER A 54 26.45 19.73 -3.78
CA SER A 54 25.88 19.39 -5.09
C SER A 54 25.86 20.60 -6.03
N ILE A 55 25.54 21.80 -5.50
CA ILE A 55 25.66 23.05 -6.24
C ILE A 55 27.12 23.28 -6.65
N MET A 56 28.06 23.25 -5.71
CA MET A 56 29.48 23.51 -6.00
C MET A 56 30.04 22.56 -7.07
N LEU A 57 29.75 21.25 -6.96
CA LEU A 57 30.20 20.25 -7.93
C LEU A 57 29.60 20.49 -9.32
N SER A 58 28.30 20.79 -9.40
CA SER A 58 27.64 21.13 -10.67
C SER A 58 28.26 22.36 -11.32
N ILE A 59 28.56 23.40 -10.53
CA ILE A 59 29.18 24.64 -11.00
C ILE A 59 30.59 24.38 -11.51
N MET A 60 31.42 23.67 -10.75
CA MET A 60 32.82 23.41 -11.09
C MET A 60 32.95 22.61 -12.39
N ILE A 61 32.15 21.55 -12.56
CA ILE A 61 32.21 20.70 -13.76
C ILE A 61 31.71 21.47 -14.98
N ALA A 62 30.60 22.20 -14.85
CA ALA A 62 30.10 23.01 -15.96
C ALA A 62 31.01 24.22 -16.28
N ASP A 63 31.77 24.77 -15.33
CA ASP A 63 32.81 25.79 -15.59
C ASP A 63 33.93 25.23 -16.46
N VAL A 64 34.46 24.05 -16.11
CA VAL A 64 35.52 23.38 -16.89
C VAL A 64 35.05 23.15 -18.33
N ILE A 65 33.82 22.66 -18.51
CA ILE A 65 33.25 22.41 -19.83
C ILE A 65 33.02 23.73 -20.59
N TYR A 66 32.54 24.78 -19.93
CA TYR A 66 32.37 26.11 -20.52
C TYR A 66 33.72 26.68 -20.99
N ILE A 67 34.78 26.57 -20.18
CA ILE A 67 36.14 27.01 -20.53
C ILE A 67 36.68 26.23 -21.74
N ILE A 68 36.43 24.92 -21.82
CA ILE A 68 36.81 24.10 -23.00
C ILE A 68 36.09 24.61 -24.25
N LEU A 69 34.77 24.83 -24.16
CA LEU A 69 33.97 25.33 -25.28
C LEU A 69 34.43 26.73 -25.74
N ASP A 70 34.72 27.64 -24.80
CA ASP A 70 35.24 28.98 -25.09
C ASP A 70 36.65 28.93 -25.72
N THR A 71 37.51 28.04 -25.22
CA THR A 71 38.86 27.84 -25.78
C THR A 71 38.79 27.31 -27.21
N VAL A 72 37.90 26.36 -27.51
CA VAL A 72 37.70 25.84 -28.87
C VAL A 72 37.19 26.95 -29.80
N ALA A 73 36.26 27.78 -29.32
CA ALA A 73 35.69 28.88 -30.10
C ALA A 73 36.68 29.99 -30.42
N ASN A 74 37.46 30.39 -29.42
CA ASN A 74 38.40 31.50 -29.49
C ASN A 74 39.84 31.05 -29.86
N ARG A 75 40.08 29.74 -29.96
CA ARG A 75 41.37 29.08 -30.24
C ARG A 75 42.51 29.57 -29.33
N SER A 76 42.17 30.05 -28.14
CA SER A 76 43.13 30.69 -27.25
C SER A 76 42.66 30.68 -25.82
N PHE A 77 43.60 30.40 -24.91
CA PHE A 77 43.43 30.52 -23.47
C PHE A 77 43.65 31.94 -22.93
N ARG A 78 43.92 32.92 -23.81
CA ARG A 78 44.25 34.29 -23.40
C ARG A 78 43.12 34.98 -22.63
N HIS A 79 41.90 34.47 -22.70
CA HIS A 79 40.71 35.04 -22.08
C HIS A 79 40.03 34.13 -21.06
N ILE A 80 40.71 33.08 -20.53
CA ILE A 80 40.12 32.16 -19.52
C ILE A 80 39.47 32.93 -18.37
N LEU A 81 40.18 33.87 -17.74
CA LEU A 81 39.63 34.63 -16.60
C LEU A 81 38.34 35.38 -16.94
N LYS A 82 38.23 35.89 -18.17
CA LYS A 82 37.03 36.58 -18.65
C LYS A 82 35.89 35.59 -18.93
N ALA A 83 36.22 34.41 -19.46
CA ALA A 83 35.28 33.32 -19.70
C ALA A 83 34.72 32.76 -18.38
N SER A 84 35.58 32.43 -17.40
CA SER A 84 35.17 31.98 -16.07
C SER A 84 34.31 33.01 -15.34
N LEU A 85 34.67 34.30 -15.43
CA LEU A 85 33.88 35.37 -14.81
C LEU A 85 32.51 35.54 -15.50
N HIS A 86 32.43 35.34 -16.81
CA HIS A 86 31.14 35.31 -17.52
C HIS A 86 30.29 34.12 -17.10
N TYR A 87 30.88 32.93 -17.01
CA TYR A 87 30.20 31.74 -16.54
C TYR A 87 29.74 31.85 -15.09
N PHE A 88 30.52 32.49 -14.21
CA PHE A 88 30.11 32.76 -12.83
C PHE A 88 28.77 33.52 -12.77
N PHE A 89 28.56 34.53 -13.63
CA PHE A 89 27.27 35.23 -13.70
C PHE A 89 26.14 34.36 -14.25
N VAL A 90 26.41 33.53 -15.26
CA VAL A 90 25.43 32.56 -15.79
C VAL A 90 25.02 31.58 -14.70
N SER A 91 25.99 31.00 -13.99
CA SER A 91 25.79 30.06 -12.91
C SER A 91 25.01 30.69 -11.73
N MET A 92 25.33 31.94 -11.36
CA MET A 92 24.58 32.68 -10.34
C MET A 92 23.10 32.84 -10.74
N LEU A 93 22.83 33.13 -12.02
CA LEU A 93 21.46 33.23 -12.53
C LEU A 93 20.73 31.88 -12.49
N VAL A 94 21.42 30.79 -12.83
CA VAL A 94 20.87 29.42 -12.71
C VAL A 94 20.53 29.09 -11.26
N VAL A 95 21.44 29.36 -10.33
CA VAL A 95 21.20 29.15 -8.89
C VAL A 95 20.03 30.01 -8.38
N LEU A 96 19.92 31.26 -8.81
CA LEU A 96 18.80 32.15 -8.45
C LEU A 96 17.44 31.64 -8.93
N VAL A 97 17.39 30.84 -9.99
CA VAL A 97 16.16 30.20 -10.48
C VAL A 97 15.92 28.87 -9.76
N ILE A 98 16.96 28.06 -9.59
CA ILE A 98 16.87 26.73 -8.95
C ILE A 98 16.55 26.84 -7.45
N ALA A 99 17.12 27.82 -6.75
CA ALA A 99 17.00 27.93 -5.30
C ALA A 99 15.55 28.18 -4.84
N PRO A 100 14.78 29.16 -5.39
CA PRO A 100 13.37 29.32 -5.05
C PRO A 100 12.54 28.08 -5.38
N VAL A 101 12.79 27.42 -6.50
CA VAL A 101 12.09 26.19 -6.89
C VAL A 101 12.33 25.08 -5.86
N ASN A 102 13.57 24.91 -5.38
CA ASN A 102 13.87 23.89 -4.38
C ASN A 102 13.36 24.26 -2.98
N LEU A 103 13.50 25.53 -2.58
CA LEU A 103 13.01 26.02 -1.29
C LEU A 103 11.49 25.92 -1.17
N THR A 104 10.77 26.16 -2.26
CA THR A 104 9.31 26.04 -2.32
C THR A 104 8.84 24.67 -2.78
N LYS A 105 9.76 23.71 -2.99
CA LYS A 105 9.47 22.36 -3.51
C LYS A 105 8.54 22.40 -4.73
N GLY A 106 8.92 23.19 -5.73
CA GLY A 106 8.14 23.41 -6.95
C GLY A 106 6.99 24.40 -6.79
N PHE A 107 7.20 25.52 -6.09
CA PHE A 107 6.18 26.56 -5.84
C PHE A 107 4.94 26.05 -5.09
N GLY A 108 5.16 25.17 -4.11
CA GLY A 108 4.10 24.55 -3.33
C GLY A 108 3.37 23.42 -4.06
N PHE A 109 3.84 23.01 -5.24
CA PHE A 109 3.28 21.85 -5.94
C PHE A 109 3.35 20.60 -5.05
N VAL A 110 4.46 20.40 -4.34
CA VAL A 110 4.64 19.23 -3.46
C VAL A 110 3.97 19.41 -2.09
N THR A 111 3.73 20.65 -1.66
CA THR A 111 3.45 20.97 -0.24
C THR A 111 2.08 21.61 0.01
N ASN A 112 1.19 21.68 -0.99
CA ASN A 112 -0.15 22.24 -0.83
C ASN A 112 -1.22 21.22 -1.21
N VAL A 113 -2.24 21.10 -0.36
CA VAL A 113 -3.50 20.42 -0.71
C VAL A 113 -4.31 21.35 -1.62
N PRO A 114 -4.82 20.88 -2.77
CA PRO A 114 -5.64 21.70 -3.66
C PRO A 114 -6.92 22.23 -2.99
N THR A 115 -7.43 23.36 -3.47
CA THR A 115 -8.70 23.96 -3.03
C THR A 115 -9.69 24.05 -4.19
N GLY A 116 -10.99 24.16 -3.90
CA GLY A 116 -12.04 24.16 -4.93
C GLY A 116 -12.16 22.80 -5.62
N ILE A 117 -12.15 21.73 -4.83
CA ILE A 117 -12.27 20.35 -5.28
C ILE A 117 -13.73 20.09 -5.67
N ASP A 118 -13.93 19.50 -6.85
CA ASP A 118 -15.22 18.98 -7.32
C ASP A 118 -15.39 17.53 -6.85
N TYR A 119 -14.36 16.71 -7.06
CA TYR A 119 -14.27 15.37 -6.49
C TYR A 119 -12.83 14.91 -6.36
N VAL A 120 -12.60 13.87 -5.55
CA VAL A 120 -11.28 13.25 -5.38
C VAL A 120 -11.38 11.75 -5.63
N GLU A 121 -10.40 11.23 -6.36
CA GLU A 121 -10.17 9.81 -6.54
C GLU A 121 -9.00 9.37 -5.65
N VAL A 122 -9.20 8.30 -4.88
CA VAL A 122 -8.19 7.74 -3.98
C VAL A 122 -7.88 6.31 -4.40
N ILE A 123 -6.59 6.01 -4.49
CA ILE A 123 -6.07 4.65 -4.68
C ILE A 123 -5.05 4.43 -3.57
N TYR A 124 -5.12 3.33 -2.83
CA TYR A 124 -4.09 2.97 -1.87
C TYR A 124 -3.93 1.46 -1.78
N ASP A 125 -2.74 1.03 -1.37
CA ASP A 125 -2.44 -0.38 -1.17
C ASP A 125 -2.76 -0.75 0.28
N ASP A 126 -3.66 -1.71 0.46
CA ASP A 126 -3.97 -2.20 1.81
C ASP A 126 -3.15 -3.44 2.14
N ASN A 127 -1.88 -3.21 2.49
CA ASN A 127 -0.91 -4.27 2.77
C ASN A 127 -1.31 -5.16 3.96
N LEU A 128 -2.16 -4.68 4.87
CA LEU A 128 -2.67 -5.46 6.00
C LEU A 128 -4.09 -5.99 5.77
N SER A 129 -4.70 -5.66 4.63
CA SER A 129 -6.06 -6.00 4.22
C SER A 129 -7.16 -5.74 5.26
N LEU A 130 -6.98 -4.72 6.11
CA LEU A 130 -7.95 -4.33 7.15
C LEU A 130 -9.20 -3.69 6.53
N MET A 131 -9.00 -2.90 5.47
CA MET A 131 -10.02 -2.23 4.69
C MET A 131 -10.36 -2.95 3.37
N LEU A 132 -9.39 -3.48 2.65
CA LEU A 132 -9.53 -4.07 1.32
C LEU A 132 -8.90 -5.45 1.36
N SER A 133 -9.70 -6.51 1.22
CA SER A 133 -9.18 -7.88 1.27
C SER A 133 -8.39 -8.21 0.00
N TYR A 134 -7.10 -8.52 0.15
CA TYR A 134 -6.22 -8.88 -0.98
C TYR A 134 -6.61 -10.23 -1.61
N SER A 135 -7.20 -11.14 -0.83
CA SER A 135 -7.75 -12.42 -1.30
C SER A 135 -9.17 -12.36 -1.84
N LYS A 136 -9.86 -11.21 -1.80
CA LYS A 136 -11.15 -11.08 -2.52
C LYS A 136 -10.86 -11.01 -4.01
N SER A 137 -11.02 -12.19 -4.59
CA SER A 137 -10.52 -12.61 -5.87
C SER A 137 -11.01 -11.73 -7.00
N ASP A 138 -10.02 -11.17 -7.68
CA ASP A 138 -10.11 -10.65 -9.02
C ASP A 138 -11.06 -9.47 -9.25
N GLN A 139 -10.62 -8.30 -8.78
CA GLN A 139 -11.20 -7.01 -9.15
C GLN A 139 -11.40 -6.84 -10.66
N TYR A 140 -10.56 -7.50 -11.47
CA TYR A 140 -10.72 -7.54 -12.91
C TYR A 140 -12.06 -8.14 -13.35
N PHE A 141 -12.55 -9.18 -12.65
CA PHE A 141 -13.86 -9.78 -12.91
C PHE A 141 -14.98 -8.74 -12.86
N TYR A 142 -14.99 -7.84 -11.88
CA TYR A 142 -16.10 -6.88 -11.67
C TYR A 142 -15.89 -5.50 -12.28
N HIS A 143 -14.64 -5.06 -12.42
CA HIS A 143 -14.31 -3.67 -12.75
C HIS A 143 -13.40 -3.50 -13.97
N ASP A 144 -13.07 -4.59 -14.70
CA ASP A 144 -12.14 -4.61 -15.83
C ASP A 144 -10.77 -3.94 -15.51
N SER A 145 -10.45 -3.80 -14.22
CA SER A 145 -9.28 -3.11 -13.67
C SER A 145 -8.85 -3.80 -12.38
N TYR A 146 -7.54 -3.98 -12.22
CA TYR A 146 -6.95 -4.45 -10.97
C TYR A 146 -6.78 -3.33 -9.93
N GLN A 147 -6.85 -2.07 -10.35
CA GLN A 147 -6.69 -0.92 -9.45
C GLN A 147 -8.04 -0.47 -8.90
N MET A 148 -8.18 -0.55 -7.57
CA MET A 148 -9.33 -0.03 -6.83
C MET A 148 -9.22 1.49 -6.77
N THR A 149 -10.16 2.19 -7.42
CA THR A 149 -10.20 3.66 -7.46
C THR A 149 -11.49 4.12 -6.81
N MET A 150 -11.38 4.68 -5.61
CA MET A 150 -12.53 5.16 -4.86
C MET A 150 -12.78 6.63 -5.17
N LYS A 151 -14.00 6.96 -5.60
CA LYS A 151 -14.38 8.32 -5.97
C LYS A 151 -15.27 8.93 -4.90
N PHE A 152 -14.83 10.04 -4.34
CA PHE A 152 -15.53 10.77 -3.29
C PHE A 152 -15.99 12.14 -3.81
N THR A 153 -17.28 12.41 -3.62
CA THR A 153 -17.96 13.62 -4.12
C THR A 153 -18.66 14.42 -3.02
N GLU A 154 -18.81 13.85 -1.82
CA GLU A 154 -19.44 14.52 -0.69
C GLU A 154 -18.42 15.41 0.04
N ASP A 155 -18.86 16.60 0.49
CA ASP A 155 -17.99 17.59 1.12
C ASP A 155 -17.26 17.03 2.37
N ASP A 156 -17.95 16.24 3.19
CA ASP A 156 -17.38 15.63 4.40
C ASP A 156 -16.31 14.58 4.07
N ASP A 157 -16.50 13.79 3.01
CA ASP A 157 -15.53 12.79 2.55
C ASP A 157 -14.29 13.47 1.97
N ILE A 158 -14.51 14.52 1.15
CA ILE A 158 -13.42 15.34 0.60
C ILE A 158 -12.64 15.99 1.75
N ALA A 159 -13.33 16.54 2.76
CA ALA A 159 -12.69 17.13 3.92
C ALA A 159 -11.77 16.13 4.64
N LEU A 160 -12.27 14.91 4.91
CA LEU A 160 -11.47 13.84 5.52
C LEU A 160 -10.23 13.51 4.69
N ILE A 161 -10.38 13.35 3.37
CA ILE A 161 -9.27 13.04 2.45
C ILE A 161 -8.26 14.18 2.39
N THR A 162 -8.72 15.44 2.40
CA THR A 162 -7.82 16.59 2.45
C THR A 162 -7.10 16.71 3.80
N SER A 163 -7.74 16.34 4.91
CA SER A 163 -7.09 16.27 6.23
C SER A 163 -6.02 15.19 6.27
N LEU A 164 -6.28 14.01 5.70
CA LEU A 164 -5.27 12.96 5.54
C LEU A 164 -4.10 13.42 4.67
N HIS A 165 -4.37 14.04 3.53
CA HIS A 165 -3.32 14.57 2.66
C HIS A 165 -2.51 15.68 3.37
N GLN A 166 -3.16 16.54 4.16
CA GLN A 166 -2.48 17.55 4.96
C GLN A 166 -1.59 16.89 6.03
N LEU A 167 -2.08 15.86 6.73
CA LEU A 167 -1.28 15.07 7.67
C LEU A 167 -0.02 14.50 6.99
N ILE A 168 -0.15 13.94 5.78
CA ILE A 168 0.98 13.41 5.00
C ILE A 168 1.99 14.51 4.66
N ILE A 169 1.53 15.72 4.30
CA ILE A 169 2.39 16.87 4.01
C ILE A 169 3.06 17.42 5.27
N ASP A 170 2.34 17.51 6.39
CA ASP A 170 2.90 18.03 7.64
C ASP A 170 4.02 17.12 8.12
N ASN A 171 3.80 15.80 8.05
CA ASN A 171 4.80 14.77 8.35
C ASN A 171 5.87 14.64 7.25
N TYR A 172 5.61 15.09 6.01
CA TYR A 172 6.61 15.08 4.92
C TYR A 172 7.87 15.88 5.26
N TYR A 173 7.72 16.96 6.03
CA TYR A 173 8.84 17.80 6.44
C TYR A 173 9.81 17.09 7.38
N ASP A 174 9.30 16.14 8.18
CA ASP A 174 10.07 15.48 9.23
C ASP A 174 10.62 14.11 8.80
N PHE A 175 9.93 13.37 7.92
CA PHE A 175 10.25 11.95 7.66
C PHE A 175 10.98 11.60 6.37
N ASP A 176 10.96 12.44 5.33
CA ASP A 176 11.64 12.24 4.03
C ASP A 176 11.46 10.81 3.44
N TYR A 177 10.39 10.61 2.66
CA TYR A 177 9.86 9.31 2.19
C TYR A 177 10.73 8.48 1.21
N ASN A 178 12.05 8.56 1.27
CA ASN A 178 12.87 7.49 0.73
C ASN A 178 12.73 6.27 1.67
N ALA A 179 12.21 5.15 1.18
CA ALA A 179 11.82 3.99 2.01
C ALA A 179 12.89 3.56 3.04
N ASN A 180 14.18 3.64 2.66
CA ASN A 180 15.30 3.31 3.55
C ASN A 180 15.49 4.33 4.70
N ASN A 181 15.22 5.61 4.45
CA ASN A 181 15.32 6.66 5.45
C ASN A 181 14.02 6.79 6.26
N PHE A 182 12.87 6.52 5.65
CA PHE A 182 11.58 6.59 6.32
C PHE A 182 11.53 5.63 7.51
N ASN A 183 11.86 4.34 7.30
CA ASN A 183 11.85 3.35 8.38
C ASN A 183 12.85 3.70 9.49
N ALA A 184 14.03 4.23 9.12
CA ALA A 184 15.06 4.64 10.06
C ALA A 184 14.67 5.90 10.86
N ASN A 185 14.00 6.87 10.23
CA ASN A 185 13.54 8.09 10.90
C ASN A 185 12.31 7.83 11.77
N TYR A 186 11.43 6.93 11.33
CA TYR A 186 10.22 6.56 12.08
C TYR A 186 10.54 5.85 13.40
N ALA A 187 11.53 4.94 13.41
CA ALA A 187 11.93 4.22 14.61
C ALA A 187 12.51 5.11 15.74
N ASN A 188 12.77 6.39 15.48
CA ASN A 188 13.40 7.33 16.41
C ASN A 188 12.45 8.44 16.90
N ILE A 189 11.13 8.31 16.67
CA ILE A 189 10.15 9.32 17.08
C ILE A 189 9.82 9.18 18.58
N GLU A 190 9.87 10.28 19.32
CA GLU A 190 9.28 10.40 20.67
C GLU A 190 7.76 10.66 20.55
N ASP A 191 6.96 10.12 21.50
CA ASP A 191 5.47 10.07 21.56
C ASP A 191 4.68 11.35 21.20
N GLU A 192 5.32 12.51 21.06
CA GLU A 192 4.70 13.83 20.87
C GLU A 192 4.17 14.07 19.43
N TYR A 193 4.61 13.26 18.45
CA TYR A 193 4.04 13.26 17.10
C TYR A 193 2.87 12.29 17.08
N HIS A 194 1.72 12.70 17.64
CA HIS A 194 0.47 11.95 17.58
C HIS A 194 0.03 11.75 16.13
N LEU A 195 0.49 10.64 15.55
CA LEU A 195 0.05 10.12 14.28
C LEU A 195 -1.42 9.71 14.45
N ASN A 196 -2.27 9.96 13.45
CA ASN A 196 -3.51 9.19 13.34
C ASN A 196 -3.07 7.74 13.22
N THR A 197 -3.17 6.96 14.29
CA THR A 197 -2.84 5.54 14.28
C THR A 197 -4.09 4.71 14.42
N PHE A 198 -4.03 3.47 13.97
CA PHE A 198 -4.97 2.49 14.46
C PHE A 198 -4.65 2.29 15.94
N ASP A 199 -5.61 2.56 16.82
CA ASP A 199 -5.44 2.35 18.26
C ASP A 199 -5.00 0.89 18.51
N GLY A 200 -3.85 0.73 19.17
CA GLY A 200 -3.29 -0.59 19.51
C GLY A 200 -2.44 -1.26 18.42
N LEU A 201 -2.31 -0.69 17.22
CA LEU A 201 -1.42 -1.22 16.17
C LEU A 201 -0.14 -0.39 16.08
N ASP A 202 0.97 -0.91 16.58
CA ASP A 202 2.29 -0.29 16.46
C ASP A 202 2.98 -0.63 15.11
N TYR A 203 2.20 -0.84 14.04
CA TYR A 203 2.75 -1.24 12.75
C TYR A 203 3.48 -0.07 12.05
N SER A 204 4.81 -0.18 11.97
CA SER A 204 5.68 0.82 11.36
C SER A 204 5.89 0.65 9.84
N GLY A 205 5.08 -0.20 9.19
CA GLY A 205 5.22 -0.47 7.76
C GLY A 205 4.79 0.68 6.86
N THR A 206 5.34 0.70 5.65
CA THR A 206 4.98 1.67 4.61
C THR A 206 3.94 1.11 3.65
N THR A 207 3.10 1.99 3.13
CA THR A 207 2.17 1.68 2.06
C THR A 207 2.03 2.83 1.06
N TYR A 208 1.52 2.54 -0.13
CA TYR A 208 1.29 3.51 -1.18
C TYR A 208 -0.11 4.12 -1.10
N ILE A 209 -0.21 5.44 -1.33
CA ILE A 209 -1.48 6.15 -1.51
C ILE A 209 -1.35 7.21 -2.62
N SER A 210 -2.42 7.35 -3.41
CA SER A 210 -2.59 8.30 -4.49
C SER A 210 -3.88 9.08 -4.31
N PHE A 211 -3.79 10.40 -4.51
CA PHE A 211 -4.92 11.30 -4.60
C PHE A 211 -4.96 11.93 -5.99
N THR A 212 -6.08 11.84 -6.68
CA THR A 212 -6.34 12.59 -7.91
C THR A 212 -7.50 13.55 -7.69
N TYR A 213 -7.18 14.83 -7.55
CA TYR A 213 -8.15 15.90 -7.34
C TYR A 213 -8.63 16.45 -8.67
N HIS A 214 -9.94 16.46 -8.87
CA HIS A 214 -10.60 17.16 -9.95
C HIS A 214 -11.15 18.46 -9.40
N LEU A 215 -10.67 19.59 -9.92
CA LEU A 215 -11.03 20.91 -9.42
C LEU A 215 -12.20 21.50 -10.23
N GLN A 216 -12.98 22.37 -9.59
CA GLN A 216 -14.13 23.04 -10.22
C GLN A 216 -13.77 23.87 -11.46
N ASN A 217 -12.50 24.27 -11.61
CA ASN A 217 -11.99 24.97 -12.78
C ASN A 217 -11.54 24.04 -13.93
N GLY A 218 -11.72 22.72 -13.79
CA GLY A 218 -11.35 21.70 -14.75
C GLY A 218 -9.89 21.24 -14.68
N LEU A 219 -9.08 21.78 -13.76
CA LEU A 219 -7.72 21.29 -13.54
C LEU A 219 -7.75 19.95 -12.80
N ILE A 220 -6.79 19.09 -13.14
CA ILE A 220 -6.59 17.79 -12.50
C ILE A 220 -5.22 17.79 -11.83
N VAL A 221 -5.18 17.40 -10.56
CA VAL A 221 -3.97 17.40 -9.74
C VAL A 221 -3.81 16.04 -9.08
N SER A 222 -2.80 15.27 -9.49
CA SER A 222 -2.49 13.97 -8.90
C SER A 222 -1.26 14.02 -7.99
N ARG A 223 -1.32 13.33 -6.85
CA ARG A 223 -0.26 13.22 -5.85
C ARG A 223 -0.15 11.77 -5.38
N ASN A 224 1.08 11.30 -5.24
CA ASN A 224 1.37 9.92 -4.86
C ASN A 224 2.40 9.95 -3.72
N TYR A 225 2.19 9.11 -2.70
CA TYR A 225 3.02 9.04 -1.51
C TYR A 225 3.22 7.59 -1.12
N ASN A 226 4.40 7.28 -0.59
CA ASN A 226 4.56 6.15 0.32
C ASN A 226 4.41 6.73 1.73
N VAL A 227 3.58 6.15 2.59
CA VAL A 227 3.23 6.69 3.91
C VAL A 227 3.29 5.60 4.96
N ASN A 228 3.35 5.97 6.25
CA ASN A 228 3.11 4.98 7.29
C ASN A 228 1.66 4.47 7.16
N TYR A 229 1.48 3.16 7.20
CA TYR A 229 0.15 2.55 7.07
C TYR A 229 -0.83 3.05 8.14
N ASN A 230 -0.35 3.31 9.36
CA ASN A 230 -1.17 3.75 10.48
C ASN A 230 -1.93 5.05 10.18
N TRP A 231 -1.37 5.96 9.38
CA TRP A 231 -2.04 7.21 9.01
C TRP A 231 -3.32 7.03 8.22
N LEU A 232 -3.48 5.87 7.60
CA LEU A 232 -4.69 5.52 6.85
C LEU A 232 -5.88 5.22 7.77
N ALA A 233 -5.72 5.20 9.10
CA ALA A 233 -6.79 4.93 10.06
C ALA A 233 -8.05 5.78 9.82
N SER A 234 -7.89 7.05 9.42
CA SER A 234 -9.03 7.93 9.11
C SER A 234 -9.89 7.41 7.94
N LEU A 235 -9.29 6.72 6.96
CA LEU A 235 -10.02 6.13 5.84
C LEU A 235 -10.97 5.02 6.29
N MET A 236 -10.73 4.39 7.45
CA MET A 236 -11.64 3.38 8.01
C MET A 236 -13.06 3.90 8.15
N THR A 237 -13.24 5.20 8.44
CA THR A 237 -14.57 5.80 8.59
C THR A 237 -15.37 5.82 7.28
N LEU A 238 -14.70 5.65 6.14
CA LEU A 238 -15.31 5.64 4.81
C LEU A 238 -15.75 4.23 4.35
N TYR A 239 -15.49 3.17 5.13
CA TYR A 239 -15.74 1.79 4.71
C TYR A 239 -17.19 1.48 4.29
N GLN A 240 -18.18 2.21 4.84
CA GLN A 240 -19.60 2.06 4.48
C GLN A 240 -20.01 2.88 3.26
N LYS A 241 -19.14 3.74 2.74
CA LYS A 241 -19.45 4.51 1.55
C LYS A 241 -19.60 3.54 0.37
N PRO A 242 -20.59 3.72 -0.52
CA PRO A 242 -20.80 2.82 -1.65
C PRO A 242 -19.54 2.60 -2.51
N THR A 243 -18.69 3.63 -2.63
CA THR A 243 -17.42 3.55 -3.38
C THR A 243 -16.37 2.63 -2.75
N VAL A 244 -16.50 2.29 -1.46
CA VAL A 244 -15.61 1.37 -0.73
C VAL A 244 -16.28 0.01 -0.57
N GLU A 245 -17.59 0.00 -0.28
CA GLU A 245 -18.43 -1.20 -0.15
C GLU A 245 -18.28 -2.13 -1.35
N GLN A 246 -18.27 -1.57 -2.57
CA GLN A 246 -18.08 -2.28 -3.83
C GLN A 246 -16.82 -3.15 -3.90
N TYR A 247 -15.75 -2.75 -3.20
CA TYR A 247 -14.49 -3.48 -3.18
C TYR A 247 -14.41 -4.48 -2.02
N ARG A 248 -15.20 -4.27 -0.96
CA ARG A 248 -15.22 -5.13 0.22
C ARG A 248 -16.17 -6.29 0.11
N ILE A 249 -17.34 -6.09 -0.49
CA ILE A 249 -18.38 -7.11 -0.61
C ILE A 249 -18.89 -7.22 -2.06
N PRO A 250 -17.99 -7.38 -3.06
CA PRO A 250 -18.38 -7.40 -4.47
C PRO A 250 -19.40 -8.49 -4.79
N LEU A 251 -19.29 -9.69 -4.19
CA LEU A 251 -20.31 -10.74 -4.34
C LEU A 251 -21.72 -10.28 -3.92
N ALA A 252 -21.85 -9.41 -2.92
CA ALA A 252 -23.17 -8.92 -2.49
C ALA A 252 -23.75 -7.84 -3.43
N LEU A 253 -22.91 -7.21 -4.26
CA LEU A 253 -23.30 -6.06 -5.08
C LEU A 253 -23.33 -6.36 -6.58
N TYR A 254 -22.50 -7.29 -7.08
CA TYR A 254 -22.23 -7.45 -8.51
C TYR A 254 -22.24 -8.90 -9.00
N TYR A 255 -22.77 -9.84 -8.21
CA TYR A 255 -22.90 -11.24 -8.66
C TYR A 255 -23.74 -11.37 -9.94
N ASP A 256 -24.67 -10.44 -10.16
CA ASP A 256 -25.54 -10.36 -11.34
C ASP A 256 -24.80 -10.00 -12.63
N GLN A 257 -23.56 -9.53 -12.54
CA GLN A 257 -22.69 -9.34 -13.70
C GLN A 257 -22.13 -10.66 -14.23
N ALA A 258 -22.15 -11.74 -13.45
CA ALA A 258 -21.73 -13.05 -13.92
C ALA A 258 -22.74 -13.60 -14.94
N ASP A 259 -22.24 -14.24 -16.00
CA ASP A 259 -23.12 -14.91 -16.97
C ASP A 259 -23.67 -16.22 -16.41
N SER A 260 -22.92 -16.87 -15.51
CA SER A 260 -23.37 -18.04 -14.76
C SER A 260 -22.76 -18.11 -13.36
N ILE A 261 -23.45 -18.80 -12.46
CA ILE A 261 -22.97 -19.18 -11.14
C ILE A 261 -22.94 -20.71 -11.09
N ASP A 262 -21.76 -21.28 -11.03
CA ASP A 262 -21.56 -22.74 -11.15
C ASP A 262 -21.89 -23.46 -9.85
N SER A 263 -21.55 -22.84 -8.71
CA SER A 263 -21.84 -23.38 -7.38
C SER A 263 -21.96 -22.26 -6.34
N ILE A 264 -22.77 -22.52 -5.32
CA ILE A 264 -22.86 -21.69 -4.12
C ILE A 264 -22.82 -22.63 -2.91
N GLN A 265 -21.90 -22.37 -1.99
CA GLN A 265 -21.62 -23.24 -0.84
C GLN A 265 -21.56 -22.45 0.45
N LEU A 266 -22.09 -23.03 1.53
CA LEU A 266 -21.71 -22.64 2.89
C LEU A 266 -20.46 -23.40 3.28
N ILE A 267 -19.41 -22.67 3.65
CA ILE A 267 -18.14 -23.21 4.11
C ILE A 267 -18.05 -23.04 5.62
N ASP A 268 -17.54 -24.08 6.29
CA ASP A 268 -17.37 -24.13 7.74
C ASP A 268 -16.39 -23.08 8.31
N LYS A 269 -16.29 -23.06 9.64
CA LYS A 269 -15.42 -22.13 10.40
C LYS A 269 -13.93 -22.28 10.07
N LEU A 270 -13.46 -23.49 9.80
CA LEU A 270 -12.06 -23.72 9.44
C LEU A 270 -11.76 -23.43 7.97
N LYS A 271 -12.78 -23.08 7.18
CA LYS A 271 -12.65 -22.74 5.75
C LYS A 271 -12.26 -23.95 4.86
N LEU A 272 -12.57 -25.18 5.29
CA LEU A 272 -12.15 -26.44 4.67
C LEU A 272 -13.29 -27.26 4.08
N THR A 273 -14.46 -27.25 4.73
CA THR A 273 -15.59 -28.12 4.38
C THR A 273 -16.75 -27.28 3.86
N GLY A 274 -17.20 -27.58 2.64
CA GLY A 274 -18.32 -26.90 1.99
C GLY A 274 -19.56 -27.79 1.87
N THR A 275 -20.73 -27.19 1.98
CA THR A 275 -22.02 -27.82 1.63
C THR A 275 -22.77 -26.92 0.67
N ASP A 276 -23.24 -27.50 -0.45
CA ASP A 276 -24.04 -26.77 -1.44
C ASP A 276 -25.33 -26.22 -0.80
N VAL A 277 -25.72 -25.02 -1.23
CA VAL A 277 -27.00 -24.44 -0.80
C VAL A 277 -28.19 -25.25 -1.36
N ASN A 278 -29.30 -25.26 -0.62
CA ASN A 278 -30.49 -26.00 -1.02
C ASN A 278 -31.31 -25.26 -2.10
N ALA A 279 -32.35 -25.92 -2.62
CA ALA A 279 -33.20 -25.36 -3.68
C ALA A 279 -34.03 -24.14 -3.25
N ASP A 280 -34.20 -23.90 -1.95
CA ASP A 280 -34.92 -22.76 -1.40
C ASP A 280 -34.02 -21.52 -1.25
N PHE A 281 -32.71 -21.66 -1.50
CA PHE A 281 -31.76 -20.56 -1.43
C PHE A 281 -31.93 -19.59 -2.60
N ASN A 282 -32.27 -18.35 -2.27
CA ASN A 282 -32.29 -17.20 -3.14
C ASN A 282 -31.08 -16.29 -2.85
N LEU A 283 -30.19 -16.11 -3.85
CA LEU A 283 -28.99 -15.29 -3.69
C LEU A 283 -29.33 -13.80 -3.49
N ASP A 284 -30.30 -13.25 -4.22
CA ASP A 284 -30.73 -11.84 -4.09
C ASP A 284 -31.22 -11.52 -2.67
N ALA A 285 -32.00 -12.43 -2.07
CA ALA A 285 -32.50 -12.27 -0.71
C ALA A 285 -31.38 -12.38 0.33
N PHE A 286 -30.42 -13.28 0.08
CA PHE A 286 -29.24 -13.43 0.92
C PHE A 286 -28.35 -12.19 0.88
N THR A 287 -28.01 -11.71 -0.31
CA THR A 287 -27.09 -10.58 -0.50
C THR A 287 -27.69 -9.28 0.02
N GLU A 288 -29.00 -9.07 -0.12
CA GLU A 288 -29.67 -7.92 0.50
C GLU A 288 -29.65 -7.99 2.03
N ALA A 289 -29.91 -9.17 2.63
CA ALA A 289 -29.80 -9.34 4.07
C ALA A 289 -28.36 -9.07 4.57
N TYR A 290 -27.37 -9.56 3.84
CA TYR A 290 -25.95 -9.35 4.13
C TYR A 290 -25.55 -7.88 4.04
N ARG A 291 -25.94 -7.20 2.95
CA ARG A 291 -25.67 -5.79 2.72
C ARG A 291 -26.28 -4.91 3.80
N LEU A 292 -27.52 -5.20 4.22
CA LEU A 292 -28.17 -4.49 5.32
C LEU A 292 -27.47 -4.71 6.66
N ASP A 293 -27.00 -5.93 6.96
CA ASP A 293 -26.20 -6.17 8.17
C ASP A 293 -24.88 -5.39 8.11
N TYR A 294 -24.17 -5.45 6.97
CA TYR A 294 -22.91 -4.75 6.74
C TYR A 294 -23.02 -3.22 6.92
N GLN A 295 -24.05 -2.61 6.34
CA GLN A 295 -24.34 -1.18 6.45
C GLN A 295 -24.77 -0.74 7.86
N ASN A 296 -25.18 -1.67 8.72
CA ASN A 296 -25.56 -1.39 10.11
C ASN A 296 -24.42 -1.64 11.12
N LEU A 297 -23.25 -2.11 10.68
CA LEU A 297 -22.08 -2.22 11.54
C LEU A 297 -21.66 -0.81 12.03
N PRO A 298 -21.26 -0.62 13.29
CA PRO A 298 -20.66 0.63 13.71
C PRO A 298 -19.25 0.78 13.14
N ALA A 299 -18.72 2.01 13.08
CA ALA A 299 -17.45 2.31 12.39
C ALA A 299 -16.23 1.54 12.93
N ASP A 300 -16.20 1.30 14.23
CA ASP A 300 -15.23 0.44 14.93
C ASP A 300 -15.54 -1.06 14.80
N GLY A 301 -16.78 -1.40 14.46
CA GLY A 301 -17.27 -2.76 14.30
C GLY A 301 -16.59 -3.57 13.22
N LEU A 302 -15.90 -2.93 12.26
CA LEU A 302 -15.14 -3.61 11.21
C LEU A 302 -13.85 -4.26 11.72
N LEU A 303 -13.18 -3.59 12.65
CA LEU A 303 -11.91 -4.05 13.25
C LEU A 303 -12.13 -4.76 14.59
N SER A 304 -13.34 -4.65 15.14
CA SER A 304 -13.72 -5.31 16.39
C SER A 304 -13.56 -6.83 16.31
N THR A 305 -13.04 -7.40 17.39
CA THR A 305 -12.91 -8.84 17.66
C THR A 305 -14.08 -9.38 18.49
N ASP A 306 -15.03 -8.54 18.91
CA ASP A 306 -16.20 -8.92 19.71
C ASP A 306 -17.30 -9.54 18.82
N TYR A 307 -17.03 -10.76 18.34
CA TYR A 307 -17.97 -11.52 17.52
C TYR A 307 -17.64 -13.02 17.52
N VAL A 308 -18.64 -13.84 17.18
CA VAL A 308 -18.47 -15.29 16.95
C VAL A 308 -18.51 -15.57 15.45
N TYR A 309 -17.40 -16.07 14.90
CA TYR A 309 -17.34 -16.47 13.49
C TYR A 309 -18.10 -17.78 13.24
N TYR A 310 -18.90 -17.84 12.17
CA TYR A 310 -19.67 -19.03 11.81
C TYR A 310 -19.17 -19.75 10.56
N GLY A 311 -18.58 -19.03 9.62
CA GLY A 311 -18.17 -19.57 8.32
C GLY A 311 -18.36 -18.52 7.23
N ARG A 312 -18.43 -18.96 5.98
CA ARG A 312 -18.63 -18.07 4.82
C ARG A 312 -19.54 -18.67 3.77
N LEU A 313 -20.21 -17.80 3.01
CA LEU A 313 -20.79 -18.17 1.72
C LEU A 313 -19.69 -18.05 0.67
N SER A 314 -19.52 -19.06 -0.17
CA SER A 314 -18.61 -19.05 -1.31
C SER A 314 -19.40 -19.28 -2.60
N ALA A 315 -19.11 -18.53 -3.66
CA ALA A 315 -19.75 -18.67 -4.96
C ALA A 315 -18.70 -18.71 -6.07
N ASN A 316 -18.84 -19.66 -6.99
CA ASN A 316 -18.03 -19.73 -8.21
C ASN A 316 -18.79 -19.06 -9.36
N LEU A 317 -18.27 -17.91 -9.81
CA LEU A 317 -18.88 -17.01 -10.78
C LEU A 317 -18.13 -17.09 -12.10
N CYS A 318 -18.83 -17.09 -13.24
CA CYS A 318 -18.23 -17.19 -14.56
C CYS A 318 -18.76 -16.12 -15.52
N LYS A 319 -17.86 -15.56 -16.34
CA LYS A 319 -18.15 -14.66 -17.47
C LYS A 319 -17.68 -15.29 -18.78
N TYR A 320 -18.51 -15.26 -19.81
CA TYR A 320 -18.20 -15.70 -21.16
C TYR A 320 -17.45 -14.59 -21.91
N GLN A 321 -16.12 -14.70 -22.01
CA GLN A 321 -15.32 -13.76 -22.79
C GLN A 321 -15.45 -14.01 -24.30
N SER A 322 -15.64 -15.26 -24.71
CA SER A 322 -15.90 -15.65 -26.09
C SER A 322 -16.62 -17.01 -26.14
N LYS A 323 -16.98 -17.49 -27.34
CA LYS A 323 -17.54 -18.85 -27.52
C LYS A 323 -16.61 -19.97 -27.03
N GLU A 324 -15.31 -19.68 -26.89
CA GLU A 324 -14.28 -20.66 -26.53
C GLU A 324 -13.57 -20.35 -25.21
N SER A 325 -13.89 -19.23 -24.55
CA SER A 325 -13.25 -18.81 -23.31
C SER A 325 -14.27 -18.35 -22.26
N THR A 326 -14.28 -19.07 -21.15
CA THR A 326 -15.00 -18.69 -19.93
C THR A 326 -13.97 -18.30 -18.88
N TYR A 327 -14.20 -17.18 -18.23
CA TYR A 327 -13.39 -16.69 -17.14
C TYR A 327 -14.16 -16.86 -15.83
N CYS A 328 -13.65 -17.67 -14.91
CA CYS A 328 -14.32 -17.97 -13.65
C CYS A 328 -13.48 -17.56 -12.45
N THR A 329 -14.14 -17.16 -11.37
CA THR A 329 -13.53 -16.73 -10.11
C THR A 329 -14.38 -17.21 -8.92
N THR A 330 -13.77 -17.39 -7.76
CA THR A 330 -14.46 -17.81 -6.53
C THR A 330 -14.46 -16.67 -5.52
N ASP A 331 -15.62 -16.08 -5.29
CA ASP A 331 -15.79 -14.98 -4.34
C ASP A 331 -16.54 -15.44 -3.08
N TYR A 332 -16.43 -14.69 -1.99
CA TYR A 332 -16.99 -15.09 -0.70
C TYR A 332 -17.42 -13.93 0.21
N LEU A 333 -18.35 -14.27 1.12
CA LEU A 333 -18.88 -13.40 2.16
C LEU A 333 -18.77 -14.11 3.51
N ASP A 334 -17.89 -13.60 4.38
CA ASP A 334 -17.72 -14.08 5.75
C ASP A 334 -18.93 -13.70 6.62
N ILE A 335 -19.36 -14.63 7.47
CA ILE A 335 -20.59 -14.52 8.27
C ILE A 335 -20.24 -14.79 9.73
N ASP A 336 -20.61 -13.86 10.59
CA ASP A 336 -20.43 -13.92 12.03
C ASP A 336 -21.68 -13.45 12.79
N SER A 337 -21.63 -13.44 14.12
CA SER A 337 -22.73 -13.04 15.00
C SER A 337 -23.31 -11.64 14.77
N ARG A 338 -22.58 -10.75 14.10
CA ARG A 338 -23.06 -9.40 13.75
C ARG A 338 -24.01 -9.43 12.56
N PHE A 339 -23.97 -10.46 11.72
CA PHE A 339 -24.81 -10.63 10.52
C PHE A 339 -26.17 -11.24 10.83
N THR A 340 -26.93 -10.57 11.70
CA THR A 340 -28.18 -11.09 12.27
C THR A 340 -29.28 -11.38 11.24
N ARG A 341 -29.44 -10.56 10.20
CA ARG A 341 -30.46 -10.76 9.15
C ARG A 341 -30.07 -11.90 8.23
N THR A 342 -28.79 -11.96 7.90
CA THR A 342 -28.19 -13.03 7.10
C THR A 342 -28.40 -14.38 7.78
N LEU A 343 -28.09 -14.47 9.07
CA LEU A 343 -28.32 -15.67 9.88
C LEU A 343 -29.81 -16.00 10.00
N ALA A 344 -30.67 -15.00 10.18
CA ALA A 344 -32.12 -15.22 10.21
C ALA A 344 -32.67 -15.76 8.89
N TYR A 345 -32.16 -15.26 7.76
CA TYR A 345 -32.49 -15.76 6.43
C TYR A 345 -32.07 -17.23 6.27
N LEU A 346 -30.81 -17.57 6.55
CA LEU A 346 -30.33 -18.96 6.47
C LEU A 346 -31.16 -19.91 7.34
N ASN A 347 -31.47 -19.49 8.58
CA ASN A 347 -32.33 -20.26 9.48
C ASN A 347 -33.75 -20.45 8.93
N SER A 348 -34.31 -19.45 8.25
CA SER A 348 -35.67 -19.51 7.70
C SER A 348 -35.84 -20.55 6.58
N ILE A 349 -34.74 -20.86 5.88
CA ILE A 349 -34.68 -21.88 4.81
C ILE A 349 -34.04 -23.18 5.29
N GLY A 350 -33.83 -23.34 6.61
CA GLY A 350 -33.27 -24.55 7.21
C GLY A 350 -31.81 -24.81 6.85
N MET A 351 -31.05 -23.78 6.46
CA MET A 351 -29.63 -23.89 6.15
C MET A 351 -28.79 -23.61 7.40
N THR A 352 -27.80 -24.47 7.64
CA THR A 352 -26.79 -24.31 8.70
C THR A 352 -25.40 -24.51 8.11
N PHE A 353 -24.39 -23.88 8.72
CA PHE A 353 -23.00 -24.16 8.36
C PHE A 353 -22.65 -25.63 8.61
N PRO A 354 -21.85 -26.25 7.74
CA PRO A 354 -21.37 -27.61 7.97
C PRO A 354 -20.49 -27.68 9.22
N GLU A 355 -20.44 -28.87 9.83
CA GLU A 355 -19.46 -29.15 10.88
C GLU A 355 -18.04 -29.18 10.29
N SER A 356 -17.08 -28.68 11.06
CA SER A 356 -15.67 -28.67 10.67
C SER A 356 -15.06 -30.08 10.70
N ASP A 357 -14.19 -30.37 9.75
CA ASP A 357 -13.35 -31.58 9.79
C ASP A 357 -12.23 -31.41 10.82
N TYR A 358 -12.20 -32.30 11.81
CA TYR A 358 -11.19 -32.31 12.88
C TYR A 358 -9.98 -33.20 12.55
N ASN A 359 -9.99 -33.89 11.42
CA ASN A 359 -8.88 -34.74 10.96
C ASN A 359 -7.91 -33.95 10.07
N VAL A 360 -7.43 -32.84 10.61
CA VAL A 360 -6.59 -31.85 9.92
C VAL A 360 -5.36 -31.54 10.76
N LYS A 361 -4.28 -31.10 10.12
CA LYS A 361 -3.09 -30.64 10.85
C LYS A 361 -3.33 -29.21 11.33
N ALA A 362 -3.55 -29.05 12.64
CA ALA A 362 -3.73 -27.74 13.26
C ALA A 362 -2.59 -27.44 14.24
N ARG A 363 -2.15 -26.18 14.27
CA ARG A 363 -1.06 -25.71 15.13
C ARG A 363 -1.40 -24.37 15.75
N ILE A 364 -0.83 -24.11 16.92
CA ILE A 364 -0.82 -22.81 17.58
C ILE A 364 0.62 -22.31 17.59
N ILE A 365 0.83 -21.09 17.14
CA ILE A 365 2.11 -20.38 17.14
C ILE A 365 2.03 -19.32 18.24
N PHE A 366 3.07 -19.27 19.08
CA PHE A 366 3.13 -18.36 20.21
C PHE A 366 3.90 -17.08 19.84
N PRO A 367 3.42 -15.89 20.22
CA PRO A 367 4.22 -14.69 20.15
C PRO A 367 5.42 -14.83 21.11
N GLU A 368 6.64 -14.55 20.65
CA GLU A 368 7.77 -14.33 21.57
C GLU A 368 7.63 -12.96 22.24
N THR A 369 8.05 -12.85 23.49
CA THR A 369 7.76 -11.68 24.35
C THR A 369 8.53 -10.41 24.02
N ASP A 370 9.59 -10.49 23.21
CA ASP A 370 10.62 -9.45 23.18
C ASP A 370 10.78 -8.70 21.84
N GLU A 371 10.13 -9.13 20.75
CA GLU A 371 10.11 -8.37 19.50
C GLU A 371 8.70 -8.31 18.88
N ALA A 372 8.23 -7.08 18.64
CA ALA A 372 6.90 -6.72 18.16
C ALA A 372 6.60 -7.24 16.75
N PHE A 373 6.34 -8.55 16.61
CA PHE A 373 5.75 -9.07 15.40
C PHE A 373 4.24 -8.77 15.40
N TYR A 374 3.86 -7.65 14.77
CA TYR A 374 2.46 -7.19 14.62
C TYR A 374 1.54 -8.23 13.96
N GLY A 375 2.11 -9.24 13.30
CA GLY A 375 1.33 -10.36 12.79
C GLY A 375 0.54 -11.09 13.88
N PHE A 376 0.89 -11.00 15.15
CA PHE A 376 0.06 -11.56 16.24
C PHE A 376 -1.07 -10.63 16.72
N GLN A 377 -1.20 -9.43 16.14
CA GLN A 377 -2.29 -8.47 16.44
C GLN A 377 -3.33 -8.38 15.33
N ILE A 378 -2.98 -8.84 14.12
CA ILE A 378 -3.82 -8.72 12.93
C ILE A 378 -4.44 -10.08 12.61
N ALA A 379 -5.75 -10.20 12.78
CA ALA A 379 -6.49 -11.31 12.23
C ALA A 379 -6.67 -11.04 10.74
N ASN A 380 -5.78 -11.62 9.92
CA ASN A 380 -5.93 -11.63 8.48
C ASN A 380 -5.18 -12.85 7.89
N PRO A 381 -5.88 -13.74 7.18
CA PRO A 381 -5.25 -14.91 6.58
C PRO A 381 -4.18 -14.58 5.53
N ASP A 382 -4.28 -13.42 4.87
CA ASP A 382 -3.45 -13.04 3.73
C ASP A 382 -2.06 -12.51 4.13
N TYR A 383 -1.87 -12.19 5.41
CA TYR A 383 -0.66 -11.51 5.89
C TYR A 383 0.58 -12.42 5.98
N TYR A 384 0.39 -13.73 6.20
CA TYR A 384 1.48 -14.65 6.51
C TYR A 384 2.06 -15.37 5.27
N SER A 385 2.20 -14.66 4.15
CA SER A 385 2.62 -15.23 2.86
C SER A 385 4.13 -15.25 2.62
N TYR A 386 4.94 -14.75 3.56
CA TYR A 386 6.39 -14.59 3.37
C TYR A 386 7.18 -15.27 4.50
N SER A 387 8.29 -15.90 4.12
CA SER A 387 9.28 -16.45 5.05
C SER A 387 9.95 -15.33 5.84
N THR A 388 10.04 -15.50 7.15
CA THR A 388 10.74 -14.60 8.07
C THR A 388 11.81 -15.42 8.79
N GLU A 389 13.05 -14.93 8.82
CA GLU A 389 14.16 -15.60 9.54
C GLU A 389 14.10 -15.27 11.05
N GLN A 390 13.02 -15.69 11.71
CA GLN A 390 12.82 -15.54 13.16
C GLN A 390 12.47 -16.90 13.77
N LEU A 391 12.96 -17.16 14.98
CA LEU A 391 12.60 -18.39 15.69
C LEU A 391 11.17 -18.30 16.22
N TYR A 392 10.31 -19.23 15.81
CA TYR A 392 8.92 -19.32 16.24
C TYR A 392 8.70 -20.59 17.07
N ASN A 393 8.07 -20.40 18.23
CA ASN A 393 7.59 -21.50 19.07
C ASN A 393 6.17 -21.87 18.61
N TYR A 394 5.91 -23.16 18.42
CA TYR A 394 4.58 -23.64 18.07
C TYR A 394 4.29 -25.01 18.69
N THR A 395 3.01 -25.37 18.72
CA THR A 395 2.56 -26.70 19.13
C THR A 395 1.49 -27.23 18.20
N GLU A 396 1.38 -28.56 18.11
CA GLU A 396 0.34 -29.24 17.35
C GLU A 396 -0.87 -29.54 18.25
N LEU A 397 -2.06 -29.46 17.68
CA LEU A 397 -3.31 -29.73 18.40
C LEU A 397 -3.79 -31.16 18.17
N SER A 398 -4.27 -31.81 19.22
CA SER A 398 -5.11 -33.00 19.06
C SER A 398 -6.50 -32.62 18.53
N SER A 399 -7.27 -33.59 18.01
CA SER A 399 -8.65 -33.31 17.55
C SER A 399 -9.57 -32.80 18.67
N GLU A 400 -9.38 -33.27 19.91
CA GLU A 400 -10.14 -32.77 21.07
C GLU A 400 -9.78 -31.32 21.40
N GLN A 401 -8.50 -30.98 21.35
CA GLN A 401 -8.03 -29.60 21.57
C GLN A 401 -8.52 -28.67 20.46
N LEU A 402 -8.45 -29.12 19.21
CA LEU A 402 -8.96 -28.38 18.06
C LEU A 402 -10.45 -28.06 18.23
N GLN A 403 -11.27 -29.02 18.62
CA GLN A 403 -12.70 -28.80 18.85
C GLN A 403 -12.97 -27.75 19.94
N ALA A 404 -12.14 -27.71 20.99
CA ALA A 404 -12.26 -26.73 22.06
C ALA A 404 -11.81 -25.32 21.65
N VAL A 405 -10.86 -25.19 20.72
CA VAL A 405 -10.29 -23.90 20.29
C VAL A 405 -11.13 -23.21 19.20
N ILE A 406 -11.79 -23.98 18.31
CA ILE A 406 -12.56 -23.45 17.17
C ILE A 406 -13.55 -22.31 17.52
N PRO A 407 -14.29 -22.36 18.65
CA PRO A 407 -15.20 -21.28 19.02
C PRO A 407 -14.53 -19.91 19.21
N TYR A 408 -13.22 -19.87 19.45
CA TYR A 408 -12.44 -18.67 19.76
C TYR A 408 -11.65 -18.15 18.55
N LEU A 409 -11.87 -18.69 17.34
CA LEU A 409 -11.12 -18.29 16.15
C LEU A 409 -11.65 -16.98 15.55
N LEU A 410 -10.73 -16.06 15.29
CA LEU A 410 -10.96 -14.78 14.64
C LEU A 410 -10.28 -14.76 13.27
N PRO A 411 -11.05 -14.81 12.16
CA PRO A 411 -10.48 -14.69 10.82
C PRO A 411 -10.14 -13.25 10.43
N TYR A 412 -10.76 -12.25 11.07
CA TYR A 412 -10.62 -10.83 10.76
C TYR A 412 -10.61 -9.95 12.02
N GLY A 413 -9.96 -8.80 11.97
CA GLY A 413 -9.97 -7.82 13.07
C GLY A 413 -8.58 -7.45 13.57
N LEU A 414 -8.57 -6.55 14.56
CA LEU A 414 -7.35 -6.00 15.15
C LEU A 414 -7.43 -6.12 16.68
N THR A 415 -6.41 -6.72 17.28
CA THR A 415 -6.27 -6.81 18.74
C THR A 415 -5.30 -5.74 19.25
N ALA A 416 -5.55 -5.23 20.46
CA ALA A 416 -4.64 -4.25 21.07
C ALA A 416 -3.31 -4.90 21.51
N GLU A 417 -3.37 -6.14 21.99
CA GLU A 417 -2.21 -6.90 22.44
C GLU A 417 -1.97 -8.11 21.51
N PRO A 418 -0.71 -8.52 21.28
CA PRO A 418 -0.40 -9.75 20.57
C PRO A 418 -1.07 -10.97 21.21
N THR A 419 -1.67 -11.83 20.41
CA THR A 419 -2.30 -13.08 20.87
C THR A 419 -1.76 -14.30 20.12
N LEU A 420 -2.39 -15.46 20.29
CA LEU A 420 -2.00 -16.71 19.65
C LEU A 420 -2.42 -16.74 18.18
N LEU A 421 -1.52 -17.22 17.32
CA LEU A 421 -1.83 -17.49 15.92
C LEU A 421 -2.19 -18.96 15.75
N PHE A 422 -3.40 -19.23 15.29
CA PHE A 422 -3.86 -20.55 14.92
C PHE A 422 -3.68 -20.75 13.41
N CYS A 423 -3.13 -21.90 13.01
CA CYS A 423 -3.10 -22.31 11.62
C CYS A 423 -3.66 -23.72 11.46
N VAL A 424 -4.39 -23.92 10.37
CA VAL A 424 -4.89 -25.21 9.95
C VAL A 424 -4.44 -25.47 8.52
N SER A 425 -3.99 -26.70 8.27
CA SER A 425 -3.52 -27.15 6.96
C SER A 425 -4.18 -28.47 6.58
N SER A 426 -4.67 -28.53 5.35
CA SER A 426 -5.09 -29.73 4.63
C SER A 426 -4.14 -29.97 3.45
N ASP A 427 -4.26 -31.09 2.75
CA ASP A 427 -3.40 -31.43 1.61
C ASP A 427 -3.38 -30.35 0.50
N ASN A 428 -4.42 -29.52 0.40
CA ASN A 428 -4.59 -28.54 -0.68
C ASN A 428 -4.85 -27.10 -0.21
N SER A 429 -4.93 -26.84 1.09
CA SER A 429 -5.26 -25.51 1.61
C SER A 429 -4.70 -25.29 3.01
N SER A 430 -4.23 -24.09 3.29
CA SER A 430 -3.97 -23.62 4.64
C SER A 430 -4.85 -22.41 4.96
N SER A 431 -5.09 -22.19 6.24
CA SER A 431 -5.80 -21.00 6.73
C SER A 431 -5.24 -20.62 8.09
N THR A 432 -5.18 -19.33 8.34
CA THR A 432 -4.70 -18.76 9.59
C THR A 432 -5.78 -17.89 10.22
N PHE A 433 -5.75 -17.84 11.54
CA PHE A 433 -6.72 -17.19 12.41
C PHE A 433 -5.99 -16.69 13.65
N LEU A 434 -6.46 -15.61 14.28
CA LEU A 434 -6.06 -15.32 15.65
C LEU A 434 -6.99 -16.05 16.62
N ILE A 435 -6.50 -16.28 17.84
CA ILE A 435 -7.35 -16.61 18.98
C ILE A 435 -7.90 -15.31 19.55
N ASP A 436 -9.17 -15.30 19.93
CA ASP A 436 -9.75 -14.19 20.67
C ASP A 436 -8.94 -13.92 21.96
N PRO A 437 -8.37 -12.71 22.15
CA PRO A 437 -7.60 -12.36 23.33
C PRO A 437 -8.35 -12.61 24.65
N GLN A 438 -9.68 -12.54 24.65
CA GLN A 438 -10.50 -12.82 25.84
C GLN A 438 -10.42 -14.28 26.29
N HIS A 439 -10.04 -15.19 25.39
CA HIS A 439 -9.95 -16.63 25.60
C HIS A 439 -8.52 -17.16 25.52
N GLU A 440 -7.51 -16.29 25.41
CA GLU A 440 -6.12 -16.70 25.28
C GLU A 440 -5.64 -17.56 26.46
N ASP A 441 -5.93 -17.16 27.70
CA ASP A 441 -5.52 -17.90 28.90
C ASP A 441 -6.15 -19.31 28.97
N GLU A 442 -7.39 -19.42 28.51
CA GLU A 442 -8.11 -20.70 28.42
C GLU A 442 -7.41 -21.63 27.41
N VAL A 443 -7.07 -21.11 26.23
CA VAL A 443 -6.32 -21.85 25.21
C VAL A 443 -4.93 -22.21 25.72
N ARG A 444 -4.18 -21.31 26.36
CA ARG A 444 -2.85 -21.64 26.92
C ARG A 444 -2.93 -22.75 27.97
N THR A 445 -3.96 -22.73 28.81
CA THR A 445 -4.19 -23.80 29.79
C THR A 445 -4.42 -25.15 29.11
N LEU A 446 -5.20 -25.18 28.03
CA LEU A 446 -5.45 -26.39 27.24
C LEU A 446 -4.18 -26.98 26.61
N LEU A 447 -3.17 -26.16 26.35
CA LEU A 447 -1.93 -26.52 25.66
C LEU A 447 -0.76 -26.80 26.60
N THR A 448 -0.95 -26.72 27.92
CA THR A 448 0.15 -26.78 28.91
C THR A 448 0.96 -28.08 28.82
N ASP A 449 0.32 -29.18 28.43
CA ASP A 449 0.97 -30.50 28.31
C ASP A 449 1.51 -30.79 26.89
N ASN A 450 1.32 -29.88 25.93
CA ASN A 450 1.75 -30.11 24.56
C ASN A 450 3.27 -29.91 24.40
N ILE A 451 3.86 -30.67 23.49
CA ILE A 451 5.27 -30.48 23.12
C ILE A 451 5.39 -29.16 22.33
N ILE A 452 6.25 -28.27 22.82
CA ILE A 452 6.64 -27.05 22.09
C ILE A 452 7.74 -27.42 21.10
N LYS A 453 7.52 -27.11 19.83
CA LYS A 453 8.48 -27.23 18.73
C LYS A 453 8.95 -25.83 18.32
N GLN A 454 10.09 -25.78 17.64
CA GLN A 454 10.67 -24.53 17.14
C GLN A 454 10.93 -24.65 15.64
N ASN A 455 10.72 -23.56 14.90
CA ASN A 455 11.11 -23.44 13.50
C ASN A 455 11.51 -21.99 13.23
N ASN A 456 12.54 -21.76 12.41
CA ASN A 456 13.03 -20.43 12.07
C ASN A 456 12.29 -19.78 10.89
N ASP A 457 11.20 -20.39 10.43
CA ASP A 457 10.38 -19.94 9.32
C ASP A 457 8.89 -20.19 9.60
N ILE A 458 8.12 -19.11 9.79
CA ILE A 458 6.67 -19.17 10.02
C ILE A 458 5.92 -19.80 8.85
N TYR A 459 6.41 -19.64 7.62
CA TYR A 459 5.82 -20.21 6.43
C TYR A 459 5.85 -21.74 6.51
N ASN A 460 6.96 -22.33 6.95
CA ASN A 460 7.06 -23.78 7.12
C ASN A 460 6.09 -24.31 8.18
N ILE A 461 5.83 -23.55 9.25
CA ILE A 461 4.86 -23.91 10.28
C ILE A 461 3.42 -23.87 9.72
N ILE A 462 3.07 -22.81 9.00
CA ILE A 462 1.71 -22.60 8.47
C ILE A 462 1.38 -23.62 7.37
N TYR A 463 2.28 -23.80 6.41
CA TYR A 463 2.03 -24.62 5.22
C TYR A 463 2.48 -26.08 5.39
N GLY A 464 3.21 -26.40 6.47
CA GLY A 464 3.63 -27.77 6.76
C GLY A 464 4.67 -28.33 5.78
N TYR A 465 5.39 -27.46 5.06
CA TYR A 465 6.58 -27.85 4.31
C TYR A 465 7.73 -28.05 5.31
N GLU A 466 8.01 -29.30 5.69
CA GLU A 466 9.37 -29.63 6.09
C GLU A 466 10.20 -29.49 4.81
N LEU A 467 10.95 -28.39 4.67
CA LEU A 467 12.00 -28.33 3.66
C LEU A 467 12.90 -29.54 3.93
N ASN A 468 12.89 -30.52 3.01
CA ASN A 468 13.88 -31.58 3.04
C ASN A 468 15.24 -30.88 2.99
N GLU A 469 15.97 -30.87 4.10
CA GLU A 469 17.37 -30.48 4.13
C GLU A 469 18.13 -31.45 3.22
N ASP A 470 18.54 -30.98 2.03
CA ASP A 470 19.56 -31.63 1.18
C ASP A 470 20.97 -31.27 1.67
#